data_AF-A0A1M4T0C2-F1
#
_entry.id   AF-A0A1M4T0C2-F1
#
_cell.length_a   1.000
_cell.length_b   1.000
_cell.length_c   1.000
_cell.angle_alpha   90.00
_cell.angle_beta   90.00
_cell.angle_gamma   90.00
#
_symmetry.space_group_name_H-M   'P 1'
#
loop_
_entity.id
_entity.type
_entity.pdbx_description
1 polymer ?
#
loop_
_entity_poly.entity_id
_entity_poly.type
_entity_poly.pdbx_seq_one_letter_code
_entity_poly.pdbx_strand_id
1 'polypeptide(L)'
;MKICRCLTFIGSLILFSCHCSKNTTTSAAESVPSTDNINQVTRGAKAIVYRTNRDYSNLVPVTMNSEKTKIISYPAPTDVFYKGKLAKPTPLKNGYLLDNRGINENTVFLNYTYEEYSRLTEAPSLQEMILRVAEKNPMVEIIDCGLRYQYKDEIKELNALIDANFPGCKKVIIKTHSIYLE
;
A
#
# COMPACT_ATOMS: atom_id res chain seq x y z
N MET A 1 -28.83 -37.75 -44.63
CA MET A 1 -28.64 -36.65 -45.60
C MET A 1 -30.03 -36.18 -46.06
N LYS A 2 -30.40 -34.92 -45.73
CA LYS A 2 -31.63 -34.15 -46.11
C LYS A 2 -32.97 -34.79 -45.70
N ILE A 3 -33.87 -34.13 -44.96
CA ILE A 3 -34.86 -33.10 -45.37
C ILE A 3 -35.59 -32.69 -44.05
N CYS A 4 -35.51 -31.45 -43.56
CA CYS A 4 -36.41 -30.30 -43.80
C CYS A 4 -37.93 -30.57 -43.59
N ARG A 5 -38.49 -30.02 -42.49
CA ARG A 5 -39.82 -29.36 -42.34
C ARG A 5 -40.49 -29.72 -41.00
N CYS A 6 -40.67 -28.72 -40.13
CA CYS A 6 -41.98 -28.51 -39.49
C CYS A 6 -42.12 -27.03 -39.06
N LEU A 7 -43.07 -26.37 -39.72
CA LEU A 7 -43.86 -25.20 -39.29
C LEU A 7 -44.53 -25.56 -37.93
N THR A 8 -44.88 -24.71 -36.95
CA THR A 8 -45.29 -23.30 -36.89
C THR A 8 -45.50 -22.93 -35.40
N PHE A 9 -45.32 -21.64 -35.03
CA PHE A 9 -45.97 -20.87 -33.93
C PHE A 9 -45.66 -21.29 -32.46
N ILE A 10 -45.41 -20.44 -31.45
CA ILE A 10 -46.02 -19.18 -30.99
C ILE A 10 -45.03 -18.46 -30.05
N GLY A 11 -44.98 -17.11 -30.05
CA GLY A 11 -45.03 -16.38 -28.76
C GLY A 11 -43.84 -15.54 -28.29
N SER A 12 -44.06 -14.22 -28.30
CA SER A 12 -43.53 -13.16 -27.42
C SER A 12 -42.10 -12.63 -27.62
N LEU A 13 -42.08 -11.56 -28.41
CA LEU A 13 -41.09 -10.48 -28.45
C LEU A 13 -41.35 -9.53 -27.26
N ILE A 14 -40.40 -9.36 -26.34
CA ILE A 14 -40.40 -8.24 -25.38
C ILE A 14 -39.25 -7.31 -25.75
N LEU A 15 -39.61 -6.20 -26.40
CA LEU A 15 -38.78 -5.01 -26.53
C LEU A 15 -39.02 -4.13 -25.30
N PHE A 16 -37.99 -3.92 -24.47
CA PHE A 16 -37.95 -2.78 -23.56
C PHE A 16 -36.91 -1.79 -24.09
N SER A 17 -37.40 -0.87 -24.93
CA SER A 17 -36.79 0.45 -25.11
C SER A 17 -37.31 1.35 -23.99
N CYS A 18 -36.44 1.78 -23.08
CA CYS A 18 -36.71 2.95 -22.24
C CYS A 18 -35.87 4.12 -22.76
N HIS A 19 -36.55 4.95 -23.54
CA HIS A 19 -36.16 6.29 -23.96
C HIS A 19 -36.55 7.25 -22.81
N CYS A 20 -35.59 7.93 -22.19
CA CYS A 20 -35.89 9.01 -21.26
C CYS A 20 -35.57 10.35 -21.92
N SER A 21 -36.66 11.07 -22.16
CA SER A 21 -36.75 12.40 -22.76
C SER A 21 -36.15 13.48 -21.88
N LYS A 22 -35.52 14.47 -22.53
CA LYS A 22 -35.25 15.80 -21.95
C LYS A 22 -36.56 16.44 -21.51
N ASN A 23 -36.59 17.02 -20.31
CA ASN A 23 -37.48 18.12 -19.97
C ASN A 23 -36.69 19.19 -19.23
N THR A 24 -36.71 20.39 -19.80
CA THR A 24 -36.23 21.64 -19.23
C THR A 24 -37.27 22.16 -18.24
N THR A 25 -36.88 22.39 -16.99
CA THR A 25 -37.58 23.33 -16.12
C THR A 25 -36.56 24.13 -15.33
N THR A 26 -36.50 25.42 -15.66
CA THR A 26 -35.80 26.48 -14.96
C THR A 26 -36.24 26.55 -13.50
N SER A 27 -35.28 26.63 -12.58
CA SER A 27 -35.46 27.25 -11.26
C SER A 27 -34.15 27.94 -10.91
N ALA A 28 -34.17 29.25 -10.98
CA ALA A 28 -33.11 30.11 -10.49
C ALA A 28 -33.33 30.31 -8.97
N ALA A 29 -32.30 30.01 -8.18
CA ALA A 29 -32.04 30.62 -6.88
C ALA A 29 -30.55 30.40 -6.57
N GLU A 30 -29.84 31.50 -6.33
CA GLU A 30 -28.41 31.59 -6.02
C GLU A 30 -27.98 30.78 -4.79
N SER A 31 -26.80 30.16 -4.85
CA SER A 31 -25.80 30.26 -3.78
C SER A 31 -24.46 29.57 -4.13
N VAL A 32 -23.40 30.37 -4.06
CA VAL A 32 -22.00 30.04 -3.72
C VAL A 32 -21.19 29.21 -4.73
N PRO A 33 -20.07 29.74 -5.27
CA PRO A 33 -19.06 28.91 -5.90
C PRO A 33 -18.34 28.14 -4.79
N SER A 34 -18.72 26.87 -4.58
CA SER A 34 -17.88 25.95 -3.84
C SER A 34 -16.65 25.65 -4.68
N THR A 35 -15.57 26.36 -4.38
CA THR A 35 -14.22 25.91 -4.68
C THR A 35 -13.95 24.67 -3.81
N ASP A 36 -14.58 23.56 -4.15
CA ASP A 36 -14.18 22.27 -3.62
C ASP A 36 -12.87 21.93 -4.31
N ASN A 37 -11.81 22.28 -3.60
CA ASN A 37 -10.47 21.78 -3.82
C ASN A 37 -10.54 20.26 -3.59
N ILE A 38 -10.97 19.53 -4.62
CA ILE A 38 -10.94 18.08 -4.64
C ILE A 38 -9.46 17.73 -4.55
N ASN A 39 -9.00 17.45 -3.32
CA ASN A 39 -7.84 16.63 -3.08
C ASN A 39 -8.12 15.31 -3.79
N GLN A 40 -7.73 15.23 -5.07
CA GLN A 40 -7.78 14.01 -5.83
C GLN A 40 -6.94 13.02 -5.05
N VAL A 41 -7.60 12.06 -4.40
CA VAL A 41 -6.93 10.95 -3.76
C VAL A 41 -6.31 10.14 -4.90
N THR A 42 -5.08 10.46 -5.25
CA THR A 42 -4.39 9.82 -6.35
C THR A 42 -4.10 8.38 -5.94
N ARG A 43 -4.84 7.45 -6.55
CA ARG A 43 -4.74 6.02 -6.28
C ARG A 43 -3.46 5.49 -6.92
N GLY A 44 -2.64 4.77 -6.15
CA GLY A 44 -1.46 4.08 -6.67
C GLY A 44 -0.47 3.70 -5.58
N ALA A 45 0.44 2.78 -5.90
CA ALA A 45 1.53 2.40 -5.00
C ALA A 45 2.47 3.58 -4.77
N LYS A 46 2.82 3.82 -3.50
CA LYS A 46 3.71 4.89 -3.08
C LYS A 46 5.17 4.48 -3.18
N ALA A 47 6.04 5.42 -3.56
CA ALA A 47 7.49 5.27 -3.50
C ALA A 47 7.97 5.72 -2.11
N ILE A 48 7.90 4.81 -1.13
CA ILE A 48 8.36 5.06 0.23
C ILE A 48 9.84 4.68 0.35
N VAL A 49 10.66 5.66 0.68
CA VAL A 49 12.10 5.49 0.94
C VAL A 49 12.34 5.65 2.44
N TYR A 50 13.08 4.73 3.06
CA TYR A 50 13.25 4.71 4.50
C TYR A 50 14.64 4.25 4.96
N ARG A 51 14.95 4.54 6.22
CA ARG A 51 16.15 4.10 6.93
C ARG A 51 15.80 3.59 8.33
N THR A 52 16.54 2.60 8.77
CA THR A 52 16.42 2.00 10.10
C THR A 52 17.69 2.19 10.93
N ASN A 53 17.58 2.03 12.25
CA ASN A 53 18.70 2.22 13.18
C ASN A 53 19.75 1.07 13.13
N ARG A 54 19.37 -0.09 12.57
CA ARG A 54 20.20 -1.26 12.27
C ARG A 54 19.69 -1.90 10.97
N ASP A 55 20.40 -2.89 10.46
CA ASP A 55 19.94 -3.63 9.29
C ASP A 55 18.82 -4.62 9.65
N TYR A 56 17.61 -4.33 9.19
CA TYR A 56 16.45 -5.22 9.24
C TYR A 56 15.94 -5.59 7.84
N SER A 57 16.75 -5.36 6.80
CA SER A 57 16.34 -5.54 5.40
C SER A 57 15.94 -6.99 5.08
N ASN A 58 16.41 -7.95 5.86
CA ASN A 58 16.03 -9.36 5.73
C ASN A 58 14.90 -9.80 6.68
N LEU A 59 14.32 -8.91 7.47
CA LEU A 59 13.31 -9.26 8.47
C LEU A 59 11.90 -8.87 8.01
N VAL A 60 10.92 -9.66 8.47
CA VAL A 60 9.51 -9.43 8.11
C VAL A 60 8.94 -8.23 8.86
N PRO A 61 8.39 -7.22 8.16
CA PRO A 61 7.76 -6.07 8.79
C PRO A 61 6.32 -6.39 9.23
N VAL A 62 5.94 -5.84 10.37
CA VAL A 62 4.54 -5.80 10.86
C VAL A 62 4.21 -4.40 11.36
N THR A 63 2.93 -4.03 11.36
CA THR A 63 2.49 -2.72 11.85
C THR A 63 1.91 -2.86 13.26
N MET A 64 2.39 -2.02 14.18
CA MET A 64 1.81 -1.88 15.51
C MET A 64 0.82 -0.71 15.57
N ASN A 65 0.02 -0.66 16.63
CA ASN A 65 -0.73 0.55 16.96
C ASN A 65 0.21 1.72 17.32
N SER A 66 -0.36 2.92 17.43
CA SER A 66 0.38 4.12 17.79
C SER A 66 1.14 3.98 19.10
N GLU A 67 0.62 3.26 20.09
CA GLU A 67 1.25 3.09 21.42
C GLU A 67 2.33 1.99 21.43
N LYS A 68 2.55 1.28 20.31
CA LYS A 68 3.51 0.17 20.21
C LYS A 68 3.27 -0.95 21.23
N THR A 69 1.99 -1.23 21.53
CA THR A 69 1.56 -2.28 22.48
C THR A 69 0.90 -3.48 21.81
N LYS A 70 0.38 -3.33 20.59
CA LYS A 70 -0.34 -4.38 19.85
C LYS A 70 0.07 -4.39 18.39
N ILE A 71 0.21 -5.56 17.79
CA ILE A 71 0.30 -5.73 16.34
C ILE A 71 -1.11 -5.63 15.76
N ILE A 72 -1.30 -4.77 14.76
CA ILE A 72 -2.59 -4.50 14.12
C ILE A 72 -2.62 -4.91 12.65
N SER A 73 -1.47 -5.18 12.04
CA SER A 73 -1.37 -5.69 10.67
C SER A 73 -0.07 -6.47 10.47
N TYR A 74 -0.16 -7.61 9.80
CA TYR A 74 0.96 -8.51 9.50
C TYR A 74 0.65 -9.32 8.24
N PRO A 75 1.67 -9.75 7.48
CA PRO A 75 1.47 -10.56 6.28
C PRO A 75 1.20 -12.02 6.64
N ALA A 76 0.42 -12.74 5.82
CA ALA A 76 0.49 -14.19 5.80
C ALA A 76 1.85 -14.65 5.24
N PRO A 77 2.32 -15.89 5.52
CA PRO A 77 3.56 -16.43 4.95
C PRO A 77 3.66 -16.29 3.43
N THR A 78 2.54 -16.44 2.71
CA THR A 78 2.46 -16.29 1.25
C THR A 78 2.52 -14.84 0.75
N ASP A 79 2.18 -13.88 1.60
CA ASP A 79 2.11 -12.45 1.22
C ASP A 79 3.49 -11.78 1.19
N VAL A 80 4.52 -12.46 1.72
CA VAL A 80 5.90 -11.96 1.67
C VAL A 80 6.57 -12.12 0.30
N PHE A 81 5.85 -12.67 -0.68
CA PHE A 81 6.27 -12.78 -2.07
C PHE A 81 5.64 -11.71 -2.95
N TYR A 82 6.42 -11.24 -3.94
CA TYR A 82 5.94 -10.46 -5.06
C TYR A 82 6.52 -11.03 -6.34
N LYS A 83 5.65 -11.38 -7.31
CA LYS A 83 6.05 -12.01 -8.58
C LYS A 83 6.98 -13.22 -8.39
N GLY A 84 6.66 -14.08 -7.41
CA GLY A 84 7.40 -15.31 -7.12
C GLY A 84 8.75 -15.11 -6.44
N LYS A 85 9.10 -13.89 -6.04
CA LYS A 85 10.34 -13.59 -5.29
C LYS A 85 9.97 -13.06 -3.92
N LEU A 86 10.80 -13.33 -2.91
CA LEU A 86 10.69 -12.66 -1.63
C LEU A 86 10.78 -11.16 -1.89
N ALA A 87 9.70 -10.46 -1.55
CA ALA A 87 9.69 -9.04 -1.64
C ALA A 87 10.60 -8.58 -0.50
N LYS A 88 11.88 -8.32 -0.75
CA LYS A 88 12.74 -7.61 0.21
C LYS A 88 12.70 -6.12 -0.15
N PRO A 89 13.00 -5.20 0.78
CA PRO A 89 13.23 -3.82 0.38
C PRO A 89 14.36 -3.76 -0.65
N THR A 90 14.28 -2.83 -1.60
CA THR A 90 15.35 -2.63 -2.58
C THR A 90 16.39 -1.69 -1.98
N PRO A 91 17.67 -2.07 -1.88
CA PRO A 91 18.72 -1.17 -1.42
C PRO A 91 18.90 0.04 -2.36
N LEU A 92 19.08 1.22 -1.76
CA LEU A 92 19.38 2.49 -2.42
C LEU A 92 20.68 3.08 -1.85
N LYS A 93 21.13 4.21 -2.38
CA LYS A 93 22.30 4.96 -1.90
C LYS A 93 22.15 5.38 -0.44
N ASN A 94 23.28 5.63 0.23
CA ASN A 94 23.35 6.20 1.58
C ASN A 94 22.61 5.39 2.66
N GLY A 95 22.50 4.07 2.45
CA GLY A 95 21.83 3.15 3.37
C GLY A 95 20.30 3.26 3.36
N TYR A 96 19.71 3.95 2.38
CA TYR A 96 18.27 3.97 2.19
C TYR A 96 17.74 2.66 1.60
N LEU A 97 16.48 2.38 1.88
CA LEU A 97 15.73 1.24 1.40
C LEU A 97 14.46 1.74 0.72
N LEU A 98 14.14 1.18 -0.44
CA LEU A 98 12.82 1.35 -1.08
C LEU A 98 11.88 0.25 -0.56
N ASP A 99 10.75 0.69 -0.02
CA ASP A 99 9.69 -0.18 0.44
C ASP A 99 9.04 -0.97 -0.70
N ASN A 100 8.80 -2.25 -0.43
CA ASN A 100 8.12 -3.17 -1.34
C ASN A 100 6.98 -3.93 -0.63
N ARG A 101 6.60 -3.59 0.62
CA ARG A 101 5.55 -4.26 1.43
C ARG A 101 4.48 -3.33 2.00
N GLY A 102 4.82 -2.09 2.31
CA GLY A 102 3.95 -1.17 3.04
C GLY A 102 4.50 -0.81 4.41
N ILE A 103 5.65 -0.13 4.44
CA ILE A 103 6.25 0.43 5.65
C ILE A 103 5.55 1.74 6.03
N ASN A 104 5.34 1.95 7.32
CA ASN A 104 4.89 3.21 7.90
C ASN A 104 5.64 3.50 9.21
N GLU A 105 5.35 4.64 9.84
CA GLU A 105 5.98 5.07 11.09
C GLU A 105 5.78 4.11 12.27
N ASN A 106 4.71 3.31 12.22
CA ASN A 106 4.39 2.33 13.25
C ASN A 106 4.94 0.93 12.95
N THR A 107 5.61 0.72 11.81
CA THR A 107 6.20 -0.56 11.47
C THR A 107 7.35 -0.95 12.42
N VAL A 108 7.39 -2.24 12.77
CA VAL A 108 8.49 -2.93 13.45
C VAL A 108 8.87 -4.19 12.67
N PHE A 109 10.00 -4.79 13.01
CA PHE A 109 10.50 -5.99 12.34
C PHE A 109 10.50 -7.18 13.31
N LEU A 110 9.98 -8.31 12.85
CA LEU A 110 10.06 -9.56 13.58
C LEU A 110 11.42 -10.21 13.37
N ASN A 111 11.95 -10.93 14.36
CA ASN A 111 13.12 -11.78 14.23
C ASN A 111 12.76 -13.10 13.50
N TYR A 112 12.22 -12.92 12.31
CA TYR A 112 12.01 -13.92 11.27
C TYR A 112 12.57 -13.35 9.99
N THR A 113 13.47 -14.10 9.38
CA THR A 113 13.88 -13.78 8.01
C THR A 113 12.71 -14.02 7.05
N TYR A 114 12.73 -13.36 5.89
CA TYR A 114 11.78 -13.66 4.82
C TYR A 114 11.75 -15.15 4.46
N GLU A 115 12.93 -15.77 4.37
CA GLU A 115 13.06 -17.20 4.07
C GLU A 115 12.43 -18.09 5.15
N GLU A 116 12.63 -17.81 6.43
CA GLU A 116 12.02 -18.56 7.53
C GLU A 116 10.50 -18.37 7.56
N TYR A 117 10.05 -17.11 7.51
CA TYR A 117 8.63 -16.79 7.60
C TYR A 117 7.84 -17.38 6.44
N SER A 118 8.39 -17.34 5.22
CA SER A 118 7.74 -17.88 4.02
C SER A 118 7.52 -19.40 4.05
N ARG A 119 8.26 -20.12 4.90
CA ARG A 119 8.15 -21.57 5.08
C ARG A 119 7.14 -21.98 6.15
N LEU A 120 6.58 -21.02 6.89
CA LEU A 120 5.54 -21.29 7.87
C LEU A 120 4.23 -21.66 7.15
N THR A 121 3.48 -22.60 7.72
CA THR A 121 2.16 -22.98 7.24
C THR A 121 1.12 -21.90 7.49
N GLU A 122 1.28 -21.16 8.58
CA GLU A 122 0.44 -20.05 8.99
C GLU A 122 1.28 -18.98 9.71
N ALA A 123 0.73 -17.77 9.82
CA ALA A 123 1.38 -16.71 10.59
C ALA A 123 1.44 -17.10 12.08
N PRO A 124 2.52 -16.76 12.82
CA PRO A 124 2.58 -16.97 14.27
C PRO A 124 1.43 -16.26 15.01
N SER A 125 1.14 -16.69 16.24
CA SER A 125 0.18 -15.97 17.08
C SER A 125 0.66 -14.54 17.38
N LEU A 126 -0.28 -13.62 17.64
CA LEU A 126 0.06 -12.24 17.99
C LEU A 126 1.01 -12.15 19.20
N GLN A 127 0.83 -13.03 20.19
CA GLN A 127 1.70 -13.07 21.37
C GLN A 127 3.13 -13.48 20.99
N GLU A 128 3.29 -14.50 20.15
CA GLU A 128 4.61 -14.91 19.64
C GLU A 128 5.24 -13.79 18.81
N MET A 129 4.48 -13.13 17.93
CA MET A 129 5.01 -12.01 17.15
C MET A 129 5.49 -10.86 18.04
N ILE A 130 4.78 -10.52 19.12
CA ILE A 130 5.21 -9.49 20.07
C ILE A 130 6.55 -9.87 20.71
N LEU A 131 6.73 -11.13 21.11
CA LEU A 131 7.99 -11.63 21.68
C LEU A 131 9.14 -11.63 20.65
N ARG A 132 8.80 -11.71 19.36
CA ARG A 132 9.76 -11.70 18.26
C ARG A 132 10.08 -10.31 17.72
N VAL A 133 9.50 -9.22 18.24
CA VAL A 133 9.85 -7.86 17.81
C VAL A 133 11.33 -7.59 18.10
N ALA A 134 12.11 -7.32 17.04
CA ALA A 134 13.55 -7.11 17.15
C ALA A 134 13.90 -5.76 17.80
N GLU A 135 13.11 -4.72 17.52
CA GLU A 135 13.25 -3.35 18.04
C GLU A 135 11.88 -2.66 17.99
N LYS A 136 11.51 -1.96 19.07
CA LYS A 136 10.21 -1.26 19.16
C LYS A 136 10.20 0.04 18.35
N ASN A 137 11.36 0.70 18.22
CA ASN A 137 11.53 1.95 17.49
C ASN A 137 12.63 1.85 16.41
N PRO A 138 12.44 1.05 15.34
CA PRO A 138 13.50 0.80 14.37
C PRO A 138 13.66 1.92 13.34
N MET A 139 12.64 2.76 13.14
CA MET A 139 12.61 3.76 12.06
C MET A 139 13.40 5.01 12.43
N VAL A 140 14.31 5.41 11.55
CA VAL A 140 15.09 6.65 11.66
C VAL A 140 14.52 7.73 10.75
N GLU A 141 14.11 7.34 9.54
CA GLU A 141 13.61 8.28 8.54
C GLU A 141 12.70 7.55 7.55
N ILE A 142 11.60 8.19 7.17
CA ILE A 142 10.66 7.73 6.16
C ILE A 142 10.30 8.93 5.29
N ILE A 143 10.35 8.74 3.97
CA ILE A 143 10.17 9.78 2.97
C ILE A 143 9.21 9.24 1.90
N ASP A 144 8.07 9.93 1.72
CA ASP A 144 7.12 9.68 0.62
C ASP A 144 7.57 10.50 -0.60
N CYS A 145 8.08 9.81 -1.62
CA CYS A 145 8.47 10.40 -2.89
C CYS A 145 7.38 10.24 -3.97
N GLY A 146 6.11 10.22 -3.60
CA GLY A 146 5.00 10.21 -4.55
C GLY A 146 4.67 8.81 -5.06
N LEU A 147 4.23 8.69 -6.31
CA LEU A 147 3.65 7.47 -6.86
C LEU A 147 4.68 6.73 -7.71
N ARG A 148 4.78 5.42 -7.52
CA ARG A 148 5.79 4.58 -8.20
C ARG A 148 5.71 4.67 -9.73
N TYR A 149 4.50 4.81 -10.28
CA TYR A 149 4.30 4.90 -11.74
C TYR A 149 4.86 6.18 -12.37
N GLN A 150 5.21 7.20 -11.57
CA GLN A 150 5.80 8.44 -12.07
C GLN A 150 7.26 8.26 -12.51
N TYR A 151 7.91 7.20 -12.02
CA TYR A 151 9.29 6.88 -12.33
C TYR A 151 9.39 5.91 -13.50
N LYS A 152 10.24 6.23 -14.47
CA LYS A 152 10.55 5.33 -15.61
C LYS A 152 11.63 4.34 -15.21
N ASP A 153 12.64 4.82 -14.49
CA ASP A 153 13.70 4.03 -13.86
C ASP A 153 13.72 4.38 -12.36
N GLU A 154 12.84 3.73 -11.62
CA GLU A 154 12.59 4.00 -10.21
C GLU A 154 13.86 4.00 -9.35
N ILE A 155 14.75 3.02 -9.54
CA ILE A 155 15.95 2.92 -8.72
C ILE A 155 16.91 4.07 -9.05
N LYS A 156 17.13 4.36 -10.33
CA LYS A 156 18.03 5.45 -10.74
C LYS A 156 17.51 6.81 -10.30
N GLU A 157 16.22 7.06 -10.50
CA GLU A 157 15.59 8.36 -10.20
C GLU A 157 15.49 8.60 -8.69
N LEU A 158 15.12 7.60 -7.89
CA LEU A 158 15.12 7.73 -6.42
C LEU A 158 16.54 7.96 -5.87
N ASN A 159 17.56 7.33 -6.46
CA ASN A 159 18.95 7.59 -6.07
C ASN A 159 19.39 9.03 -6.40
N ALA A 160 18.91 9.61 -7.50
CA ALA A 160 19.15 11.02 -7.81
C ALA A 160 18.46 11.95 -6.80
N LEU A 161 17.25 11.59 -6.33
CA LEU A 161 16.58 12.32 -5.25
C LEU A 161 17.36 12.22 -3.93
N ILE A 162 17.92 11.06 -3.60
CA ILE A 162 18.80 10.90 -2.42
C ILE A 162 20.01 11.83 -2.51
N ASP A 163 20.69 11.88 -3.66
CA ASP A 163 21.85 12.76 -3.87
C ASP A 163 21.49 14.25 -3.77
N ALA A 164 20.27 14.61 -4.17
CA ALA A 164 19.74 15.98 -4.12
C ALA A 164 19.02 16.34 -2.80
N ASN A 165 19.07 15.46 -1.78
CA ASN A 165 18.38 15.64 -0.50
C ASN A 165 16.85 15.76 -0.60
N PHE A 166 16.25 14.87 -1.41
CA PHE A 166 14.81 14.62 -1.53
C PHE A 166 13.94 15.83 -1.91
N PRO A 167 14.28 16.59 -2.97
CA PRO A 167 13.46 17.72 -3.40
C PRO A 167 12.05 17.24 -3.79
N GLY A 168 11.03 17.90 -3.24
CA GLY A 168 9.63 17.59 -3.52
C GLY A 168 9.06 16.32 -2.86
N CYS A 169 9.88 15.53 -2.16
CA CYS A 169 9.37 14.44 -1.34
C CYS A 169 8.91 14.95 0.03
N LYS A 170 8.00 14.19 0.67
CA LYS A 170 7.47 14.51 1.99
C LYS A 170 8.10 13.61 3.06
N LYS A 171 8.80 14.22 4.01
CA LYS A 171 9.27 13.51 5.21
C LYS A 171 8.08 13.17 6.13
N VAL A 172 7.98 11.92 6.54
CA VAL A 172 6.94 11.42 7.44
C VAL A 172 7.37 11.65 8.89
N ILE A 173 6.42 12.07 9.74
CA ILE A 173 6.67 12.30 11.16
C ILE A 173 6.69 10.94 11.88
N ILE A 174 7.82 10.61 12.50
CA ILE A 174 7.97 9.41 13.32
C ILE A 174 7.76 9.82 14.78
N LYS A 175 6.81 9.18 15.45
CA LYS A 175 6.59 9.37 16.89
C LYS A 175 7.58 8.48 17.64
N THR A 176 8.54 9.09 18.33
CA THR A 176 9.37 8.37 19.29
C THR A 176 8.62 8.30 20.61
N HIS A 177 8.26 7.10 21.06
CA HIS A 177 7.80 6.92 22.42
C HIS A 177 9.00 6.91 23.34
N SER A 178 9.23 8.02 24.02
CA SER A 178 10.13 8.08 25.17
C SER A 178 9.59 7.11 26.21
N ILE A 179 10.32 6.03 26.45
CA ILE A 179 10.04 5.12 27.56
C ILE A 179 10.37 5.92 28.83
N TYR A 180 9.37 6.48 29.50
CA TYR A 180 9.52 6.74 30.93
C TYR A 180 9.49 5.37 31.60
N LEU A 181 10.63 4.98 32.18
CA LEU A 181 10.68 3.88 33.13
C LEU A 181 9.95 4.38 34.38
N GLU A 182 8.77 3.83 34.65
CA GLU A 182 8.22 3.74 36.01
C GLU A 182 8.31 2.28 36.48
#